data_AF-A0A7C4Y630-F1
#
_entry.id   AF-A0A7C4Y630-F1
#
_cell.length_a   1.000
_cell.length_b   1.000
_cell.length_c   1.000
_cell.angle_alpha   90.00
_cell.angle_beta   90.00
_cell.angle_gamma   90.00
#
_symmetry.space_group_name_H-M   'P 1'
#
loop_
_entity.id
_entity.type
_entity.pdbx_description
1 polymer ?
#
loop_
_entity_poly.entity_id
_entity_poly.type
_entity_poly.pdbx_seq_one_letter_code
_entity_poly.pdbx_strand_id
1 'polypeptide(L)'
;MRPKSVIIFILGIILIIAGVTNFLLNKNTFLLITAIYGISITYLGLKKSRTALAIFGHTCIIMGCFLITWGFYLLPFAKPEIACIFGMPLFWGLLSLFGGICANYHSFCKCISLPKN
;
A
#
# COMPACT_ATOMS: atom_id res chain seq x y z
N MET A 1 4.76 0.69 17.94
CA MET A 1 3.97 1.93 17.73
C MET A 1 2.50 1.59 17.93
N ARG A 2 1.72 2.39 18.66
CA ARG A 2 0.26 2.39 18.46
C ARG A 2 0.07 3.10 17.12
N PRO A 3 -0.17 2.42 15.98
CA PRO A 3 -0.50 3.18 14.79
C PRO A 3 -1.70 4.02 15.17
N LYS A 4 -1.56 5.35 15.13
CA LYS A 4 -2.72 6.23 15.29
C LYS A 4 -3.60 5.90 14.10
N SER A 5 -4.55 4.99 14.32
CA SER A 5 -5.47 4.38 13.35
C SER A 5 -6.04 5.42 12.38
N VAL A 6 -6.22 6.64 12.88
CA VAL A 6 -6.60 7.85 12.16
C VAL A 6 -5.77 8.10 10.87
N ILE A 7 -4.44 8.00 10.87
CA ILE A 7 -3.63 8.32 9.68
C ILE A 7 -3.87 7.28 8.57
N ILE A 8 -3.87 6.00 8.94
CA ILE A 8 -4.09 4.88 8.01
C ILE A 8 -5.54 4.92 7.47
N PHE A 9 -6.49 5.27 8.32
CA PHE A 9 -7.89 5.44 7.96
C PHE A 9 -8.11 6.61 6.99
N ILE A 10 -7.52 7.78 7.27
CA ILE A 10 -7.58 8.96 6.38
C ILE A 10 -6.93 8.63 5.03
N LEU A 11 -5.77 7.99 5.03
CA LEU A 11 -5.08 7.59 3.80
C LEU A 11 -5.92 6.62 2.96
N GLY A 12 -6.56 5.64 3.62
CA GLY A 12 -7.48 4.71 2.96
C GLY A 12 -8.67 5.42 2.29
N ILE A 13 -9.30 6.37 2.98
CA ILE A 13 -10.40 7.18 2.43
C ILE A 13 -9.93 8.00 1.22
N ILE A 14 -8.77 8.64 1.31
CA ILE A 14 -8.21 9.41 0.19
C ILE A 14 -7.99 8.51 -1.04
N LEU A 15 -7.47 7.30 -0.85
CA LEU A 15 -7.26 6.34 -1.94
C LEU A 15 -8.58 5.84 -2.56
N ILE A 16 -9.62 5.64 -1.74
CA ILE A 16 -10.96 5.29 -2.24
C ILE A 16 -11.51 6.42 -3.10
N ILE A 17 -11.48 7.66 -2.60
CA ILE A 17 -11.97 8.84 -3.34
C ILE A 17 -11.19 9.00 -4.65
N ALA A 18 -9.86 8.95 -4.60
CA ALA A 18 -9.02 9.06 -5.79
C ALA A 18 -9.31 7.96 -6.82
N GLY A 19 -9.48 6.71 -6.38
CA GLY A 19 -9.82 5.58 -7.26
C GLY A 19 -11.20 5.74 -7.90
N VAL A 20 -12.21 6.13 -7.12
CA VAL A 20 -13.58 6.35 -7.61
C VAL A 20 -13.64 7.52 -8.58
N THR A 21 -13.00 8.66 -8.27
CA THR A 21 -12.97 9.83 -9.17
C THR A 21 -12.28 9.50 -10.49
N ASN A 22 -11.16 8.77 -10.47
CA ASN A 22 -10.47 8.36 -11.70
C ASN A 22 -11.28 7.37 -12.53
N PHE A 23 -12.00 6.44 -11.90
CA PHE A 23 -12.89 5.52 -12.61
C PHE A 23 -14.03 6.26 -13.31
N LEU A 24 -14.65 7.23 -12.65
CA LEU A 24 -15.74 8.02 -13.21
C LEU A 24 -15.28 8.92 -14.38
N LEU A 25 -14.08 9.51 -14.30
CA LEU A 25 -13.58 10.45 -15.31
C LEU A 25 -12.94 9.76 -16.52
N ASN A 26 -12.10 8.74 -16.30
CA ASN A 26 -11.31 8.13 -17.36
C ASN A 26 -11.85 6.78 -17.85
N LYS A 27 -12.90 6.23 -17.21
CA LYS A 27 -13.47 4.89 -17.47
C LYS A 27 -12.45 3.75 -17.46
N ASN A 28 -11.27 3.99 -16.90
CA ASN A 28 -10.18 3.05 -16.94
C ASN A 28 -10.29 2.09 -15.76
N THR A 29 -10.66 0.84 -16.05
CA THR A 29 -10.87 -0.25 -15.08
C THR A 29 -9.62 -0.61 -14.29
N PHE A 30 -8.42 -0.31 -14.81
CA PHE A 30 -7.18 -0.56 -14.08
C PHE A 30 -7.09 0.25 -12.78
N LEU A 31 -7.71 1.44 -12.75
CA LEU A 31 -7.69 2.33 -11.57
C LEU A 31 -8.69 1.92 -10.48
N LEU A 32 -9.51 0.88 -10.71
CA LEU A 32 -10.31 0.26 -9.64
C LEU A 32 -9.43 -0.43 -8.59
N ILE A 33 -8.23 -0.89 -8.98
CA ILE A 33 -7.25 -1.51 -8.09
C ILE A 33 -6.87 -0.56 -6.95
N THR A 34 -6.74 0.74 -7.26
CA THR A 34 -6.46 1.80 -6.27
C THR A 34 -7.57 1.93 -5.23
N ALA A 35 -8.84 1.81 -5.64
CA ALA A 35 -9.98 1.85 -4.73
C ALA A 35 -10.03 0.60 -3.83
N ILE A 36 -9.74 -0.59 -4.39
CA ILE A 36 -9.67 -1.85 -3.63
C ILE A 36 -8.57 -1.80 -2.56
N TYR A 37 -7.41 -1.24 -2.91
CA TYR A 37 -6.33 -0.99 -1.96
C TYR A 37 -6.75 -0.03 -0.84
N GLY A 38 -7.45 1.04 -1.20
CA GLY A 38 -8.01 2.00 -0.22
C GLY A 38 -9.00 1.36 0.76
N ILE A 39 -9.90 0.49 0.27
CA ILE A 39 -10.84 -0.26 1.11
C ILE A 39 -10.09 -1.20 2.06
N SER A 40 -9.09 -1.92 1.55
CA SER A 40 -8.28 -2.85 2.34
C SER A 40 -7.55 -2.15 3.50
N ILE A 41 -6.97 -0.97 3.23
CA ILE A 41 -6.27 -0.16 4.22
C ILE A 41 -7.25 0.45 5.24
N THR A 42 -8.42 0.91 4.79
CA THR A 42 -9.48 1.46 5.67
C THR A 42 -10.01 0.41 6.63
N TYR A 43 -10.25 -0.81 6.13
CA TYR A 43 -10.68 -1.95 6.95
C TYR A 43 -9.63 -2.35 8.00
N LEU A 44 -8.35 -2.32 7.61
CA LEU A 44 -7.22 -2.60 8.50
C LEU A 44 -7.04 -1.54 9.59
N GLY A 45 -7.32 -0.28 9.26
CA GLY A 45 -7.33 0.82 10.23
C GLY A 45 -8.44 0.69 11.29
N LEU A 46 -9.57 0.07 10.94
CA LEU A 46 -10.71 -0.16 11.83
C LEU A 46 -10.56 -1.41 12.70
N LYS A 47 -9.98 -2.50 12.17
CA LYS A 47 -9.91 -3.80 12.85
C LYS A 47 -8.46 -4.17 13.17
N LYS A 48 -8.12 -4.20 14.47
CA LYS A 48 -6.79 -4.66 14.98
C LYS A 48 -6.64 -6.18 14.87
N SER A 49 -6.65 -6.71 13.65
CA SER A 49 -6.46 -8.14 13.40
C SER A 49 -5.04 -8.43 12.95
N ARG A 50 -4.36 -9.34 13.67
CA ARG A 50 -3.05 -9.87 13.30
C ARG A 50 -3.06 -10.47 11.89
N THR A 51 -4.05 -11.30 11.59
CA THR A 51 -4.14 -12.00 10.31
C THR A 51 -4.34 -11.01 9.16
N ALA A 52 -5.17 -9.99 9.35
CA ALA A 52 -5.39 -8.97 8.32
C ALA A 52 -4.11 -8.17 8.03
N LEU A 53 -3.33 -7.82 9.07
CA LEU A 53 -2.08 -7.08 8.90
C LEU A 53 -0.99 -7.93 8.24
N ALA A 54 -0.93 -9.22 8.56
CA ALA A 54 -0.02 -10.16 7.90
C ALA A 54 -0.36 -10.36 6.41
N ILE A 55 -1.65 -10.46 6.07
CA ILE A 55 -2.10 -10.55 4.68
C ILE A 55 -1.75 -9.25 3.93
N PHE A 56 -2.04 -8.09 4.52
CA PHE A 56 -1.68 -6.80 3.94
C PHE A 56 -0.16 -6.65 3.72
N GLY A 57 0.65 -7.07 4.70
CA GLY A 57 2.10 -7.04 4.58
C GLY A 57 2.59 -7.91 3.42
N HIS A 58 2.04 -9.13 3.27
CA HIS A 58 2.38 -10.01 2.15
C HIS A 58 1.96 -9.45 0.80
N THR A 59 0.76 -8.88 0.67
CA THR A 59 0.32 -8.30 -0.61
C THR A 59 1.20 -7.11 -1.00
N CYS A 60 1.58 -6.26 -0.04
CA CYS A 60 2.53 -5.16 -0.26
C CYS A 60 3.91 -5.64 -0.71
N ILE A 61 4.44 -6.73 -0.13
CA ILE A 61 5.71 -7.32 -0.56
C ILE A 61 5.60 -7.83 -2.00
N ILE A 62 4.57 -8.60 -2.32
CA ILE A 62 4.37 -9.16 -3.67
C ILE A 62 4.27 -8.02 -4.70
N MET A 63 3.40 -7.04 -4.46
CA MET A 63 3.25 -5.89 -5.35
C MET A 63 4.53 -5.06 -5.43
N GLY A 64 5.27 -4.92 -4.33
CA GLY A 64 6.57 -4.26 -4.30
C GLY A 64 7.58 -4.93 -5.22
N CYS A 65 7.70 -6.26 -5.17
CA CYS A 65 8.57 -7.02 -6.06
C CYS A 65 8.18 -6.86 -7.54
N PHE A 66 6.88 -6.88 -7.86
CA PHE A 66 6.40 -6.63 -9.22
C PHE A 66 6.77 -5.22 -9.71
N LEU A 67 6.51 -4.20 -8.88
CA LEU A 67 6.82 -2.80 -9.18
C LEU A 67 8.33 -2.54 -9.33
N ILE A 68 9.16 -3.18 -8.50
CA ILE A 68 10.62 -3.10 -8.62
C ILE A 68 11.08 -3.70 -9.94
N THR A 69 10.60 -4.91 -10.27
CA THR A 69 10.94 -5.60 -11.52
C THR A 69 10.54 -4.75 -12.74
N TRP A 70 9.32 -4.21 -12.74
CA TRP A 70 8.86 -3.28 -13.76
C TRP A 70 9.75 -2.03 -13.81
N GLY A 71 10.09 -1.45 -12.66
CA GLY A 71 10.93 -0.27 -12.55
C GLY A 71 12.32 -0.46 -13.16
N PHE A 72 12.92 -1.64 -12.99
CA PHE A 72 14.18 -1.97 -13.64
C PHE A 72 14.07 -2.02 -15.17
N TYR A 73 12.95 -2.53 -15.71
CA TYR A 73 12.71 -2.49 -17.16
C TYR A 73 12.55 -1.07 -17.71
N LEU A 74 12.05 -0.13 -16.90
CA LEU A 74 11.90 1.28 -17.30
C LEU A 74 13.17 2.12 -17.12
N LEU A 75 14.18 1.61 -16.39
CA LEU A 75 15.40 2.35 -16.07
C LEU A 75 16.13 2.94 -17.30
N PRO A 76 16.25 2.24 -18.45
CA PRO A 76 16.90 2.78 -19.64
C PRO A 76 16.17 3.98 -20.27
N PHE A 77 14.89 4.15 -19.96
CA PHE A 77 14.05 5.25 -20.47
C PHE A 77 13.88 6.37 -19.44
N ALA A 78 14.48 6.24 -18.26
CA ALA A 78 14.35 7.19 -17.18
C ALA A 78 15.15 8.46 -17.47
N LYS A 79 14.52 9.61 -17.25
CA LYS A 79 15.20 10.91 -17.27
C LYS A 79 15.78 11.21 -15.89
N PRO A 80 16.93 11.91 -15.80
CA PRO A 80 17.55 12.29 -14.52
C PRO A 80 16.81 13.47 -13.88
N GLU A 81 15.51 13.32 -13.66
CA GLU A 81 14.62 14.33 -13.08
C GLU A 81 13.99 13.79 -11.80
N ILE A 82 13.87 14.64 -10.78
CA ILE A 82 13.27 14.26 -9.49
C ILE A 82 11.82 13.80 -9.67
N ALA A 83 11.07 14.46 -10.55
CA ALA A 83 9.71 14.05 -10.90
C ALA A 83 9.67 12.64 -11.52
N CYS A 84 10.69 12.26 -12.29
CA CYS A 84 10.81 10.92 -12.86
C CYS A 84 11.04 9.87 -11.76
N ILE A 85 11.85 10.17 -10.74
CA ILE A 85 12.09 9.28 -9.60
C ILE A 85 10.77 9.00 -8.85
N PHE A 86 9.99 10.03 -8.52
CA PHE A 86 8.71 9.86 -7.82
C PHE A 86 7.60 9.31 -8.73
N GLY A 87 7.71 9.46 -10.05
CA GLY A 87 6.79 8.85 -11.01
C GLY A 87 7.12 7.39 -11.33
N MET A 88 8.35 6.94 -11.03
CA MET A 88 8.80 5.60 -11.38
C MET A 88 8.22 4.53 -10.47
N PRO A 89 7.79 3.37 -11.04
CA PRO A 89 7.31 2.26 -10.23
C PRO A 89 8.40 1.69 -9.31
N LEU A 90 9.68 1.88 -9.63
CA LEU A 90 10.80 1.47 -8.78
C LEU A 90 10.73 2.11 -7.37
N PHE A 91 10.45 3.42 -7.30
CA PHE A 91 10.38 4.15 -6.03
C PHE A 91 9.24 3.63 -5.15
N TRP A 92 8.05 3.52 -5.72
CA TRP A 92 6.88 2.99 -5.02
C TRP A 92 7.00 1.51 -4.69
N GLY A 93 7.69 0.74 -5.54
CA GLY A 93 7.99 -0.67 -5.32
C GLY A 93 8.86 -0.88 -4.07
N LEU A 94 9.91 -0.07 -3.90
CA LEU A 94 10.75 -0.08 -2.69
C LEU A 94 9.95 0.32 -1.45
N LEU A 95 9.17 1.40 -1.51
CA LEU A 95 8.30 1.81 -0.41
C LEU A 95 7.28 0.72 -0.03
N SER A 96 6.67 0.06 -1.02
CA SER A 96 5.73 -1.04 -0.81
C SER A 96 6.40 -2.27 -0.19
N LEU A 97 7.60 -2.63 -0.65
CA LEU A 97 8.37 -3.76 -0.13
C LEU A 97 8.74 -3.54 1.35
N PHE A 98 9.40 -2.43 1.66
CA PHE A 98 9.82 -2.13 3.04
C PHE A 98 8.62 -1.89 3.97
N GLY A 99 7.59 -1.22 3.47
CA GLY A 99 6.32 -1.05 4.19
C GLY A 99 5.65 -2.39 4.49
N GLY A 100 5.63 -3.32 3.52
CA GLY A 100 5.08 -4.66 3.69
C GLY A 100 5.85 -5.52 4.69
N ILE A 101 7.18 -5.47 4.67
CA ILE A 101 8.04 -6.13 5.67
C ILE A 101 7.72 -5.58 7.07
N CYS A 102 7.63 -4.26 7.22
CA CYS A 102 7.28 -3.61 8.48
C CYS A 102 5.89 -4.05 8.99
N ALA A 103 4.88 -4.08 8.11
CA ALA A 103 3.55 -4.54 8.44
C ALA A 103 3.54 -6.01 8.88
N ASN A 104 4.29 -6.88 8.19
CA ASN A 104 4.46 -8.27 8.57
C ASN A 104 5.11 -8.41 9.94
N TYR A 105 6.24 -7.74 10.21
CA TYR A 105 6.86 -7.75 11.54
C TYR A 105 5.89 -7.28 12.63
N HIS A 106 5.17 -6.19 12.39
CA HIS A 106 4.21 -5.67 13.34
C HIS A 106 3.00 -6.58 13.57
N SER A 107 2.62 -7.42 12.61
CA SER A 107 1.57 -8.41 12.81
C SER A 107 1.89 -9.41 13.94
N PHE A 108 3.17 -9.66 14.21
CA PHE A 108 3.62 -10.52 15.31
C PHE A 108 4.02 -9.74 16.57
N CYS A 109 3.99 -8.40 16.54
CA CYS A 109 4.31 -7.60 17.73
C CYS A 109 3.21 -7.66 18.79
N LYS A 110 3.63 -7.59 20.06
CA LYS A 110 2.73 -7.45 21.22
C LYS A 110 1.78 -6.25 21.16
N CYS A 111 2.09 -5.24 20.33
CA CYS A 111 1.23 -4.08 20.12
C CYS A 111 -0.12 -4.40 19.45
N ILE A 112 -0.21 -5.53 18.74
CA ILE A 112 -1.39 -5.97 17.98
C ILE A 112 -1.98 -7.26 18.55
N SER A 113 -1.24 -8.01 19.37
CA SER A 113 -1.82 -9.11 20.14
C SER A 113 -2.84 -8.54 21.15
N LEU A 114 -4.12 -8.77 20.90
CA LEU A 114 -5.13 -8.64 21.95
C LEU A 114 -4.76 -9.60 23.10
N PRO A 115 -4.99 -9.22 24.37
CA PRO A 115 -4.86 -10.16 25.47
C PRO A 115 -5.74 -11.38 25.17
N LYS A 116 -5.15 -12.58 25.27
CA LYS A 116 -5.93 -13.81 25.28
C LYS A 116 -6.80 -13.76 26.54
N ASN A 117 -8.10 -13.55 26.38
CA ASN A 117 -9.09 -13.98 27.36
C ASN A 117 -9.41 -15.44 27.08
#